data_AF-A0A349QWA3-F1
#
_entry.id   AF-A0A349QWA3-F1
#
_cell.length_a   1.000
_cell.length_b   1.000
_cell.length_c   1.000
_cell.angle_alpha   90.00
_cell.angle_beta   90.00
_cell.angle_gamma   90.00
#
_symmetry.space_group_name_H-M   'P 1'
#
loop_
_entity.id
_entity.type
_entity.pdbx_description
1 polymer ?
#
loop_
_entity_poly.entity_id
_entity_poly.type
_entity_poly.pdbx_seq_one_letter_code
_entity_poly.pdbx_strand_id
1 'polypeptide(L)'
;IQPNSSSSKDEILSLAAALNANSTHPLGHAIIERAKKENSKTDLAVSDFENVAGQGITGNIPGHSIALGNQLLMESIGIQFLMI
;
A
#
# COMPACT_ATOMS: atom_id res chain seq x y z
N ILE A 1 -5.44 1.88 -1.80
CA ILE A 1 -5.37 3.27 -1.28
C ILE A 1 -6.51 4.10 -1.86
N GLN A 2 -7.60 4.28 -1.12
CA GLN A 2 -8.49 5.40 -1.39
C GLN A 2 -7.80 6.66 -0.84
N PRO A 3 -7.74 7.78 -1.58
CA PRO A 3 -7.26 9.03 -1.04
C PRO A 3 -8.32 9.58 -0.09
N ASN A 4 -8.17 9.28 1.19
CA ASN A 4 -8.96 9.87 2.26
C ASN A 4 -8.51 11.33 2.44
N SER A 5 -8.88 12.21 1.51
CA SER A 5 -8.91 13.70 1.54
C SER A 5 -7.84 14.53 2.29
N SER A 6 -6.71 13.98 2.73
CA SER A 6 -5.58 14.74 3.30
C SER A 6 -4.21 14.06 3.20
N SER A 7 -4.10 12.83 2.70
CA SER A 7 -2.78 12.22 2.49
C SER A 7 -2.08 12.82 1.28
N SER A 8 -0.87 13.36 1.49
CA SER A 8 -0.06 13.94 0.41
C SER A 8 0.40 12.83 -0.55
N LYS A 9 0.63 13.16 -1.83
CA LYS A 9 1.10 12.17 -2.82
C LYS A 9 2.38 11.44 -2.35
N ASP A 10 3.29 12.16 -1.72
CA ASP A 10 4.50 11.61 -1.09
C ASP A 10 4.21 10.63 0.05
N GLU A 11 3.18 10.90 0.85
CA GLU A 11 2.78 10.04 1.95
C GLU A 11 2.19 8.74 1.40
N ILE A 12 1.29 8.85 0.43
CA ILE A 12 0.71 7.70 -0.27
C ILE A 12 1.82 6.83 -0.88
N LEU A 13 2.80 7.46 -1.53
CA LEU A 13 3.93 6.76 -2.13
C LEU A 13 4.84 6.10 -1.09
N SER A 14 5.11 6.78 0.03
CA SER A 14 5.89 6.25 1.14
C SER A 14 5.22 5.02 1.77
N LEU A 15 3.92 5.12 2.07
CA LEU A 15 3.12 4.04 2.63
C LEU A 15 3.06 2.84 1.68
N ALA A 16 2.84 3.09 0.38
CA ALA A 16 2.79 2.02 -0.61
C ALA A 16 4.16 1.34 -0.81
N ALA A 17 5.25 2.11 -0.81
CA ALA A 17 6.59 1.57 -0.96
C ALA A 17 7.02 0.73 0.25
N ALA A 18 6.75 1.20 1.47
CA ALA A 18 7.04 0.45 2.69
C ALA A 18 6.27 -0.87 2.76
N LEU A 19 4.99 -0.86 2.38
CA LEU A 19 4.19 -2.09 2.32
C LEU A 19 4.74 -3.07 1.27
N ASN A 20 5.15 -2.56 0.09
CA ASN A 20 5.74 -3.39 -0.95
C ASN A 20 7.15 -3.87 -0.64
N ALA A 21 7.92 -3.19 0.21
CA ALA A 21 9.26 -3.63 0.61
C ALA A 21 9.23 -4.98 1.34
N ASN A 22 8.08 -5.32 1.96
CA ASN A 22 7.84 -6.61 2.60
C ASN A 22 7.29 -7.68 1.62
N SER A 23 6.98 -7.30 0.37
CA SER A 23 6.46 -8.18 -0.67
C SER A 23 7.53 -8.48 -1.72
N THR A 24 7.71 -9.74 -2.09
CA THR A 24 8.68 -10.15 -3.13
C THR A 24 8.13 -10.01 -4.56
N HIS A 25 6.98 -9.36 -4.76
CA HIS A 25 6.33 -9.28 -6.06
C HIS A 25 7.01 -8.28 -7.01
N PRO A 26 7.19 -8.65 -8.30
CA PRO A 26 7.78 -7.76 -9.31
C PRO A 26 7.07 -6.41 -9.46
N LEU A 27 5.74 -6.38 -9.26
CA LEU A 27 4.93 -5.16 -9.32
C LEU A 27 5.25 -4.17 -8.19
N GLY A 28 5.64 -4.67 -7.01
CA GLY A 28 6.03 -3.82 -5.89
C GLY A 28 7.36 -3.09 -6.12
N HIS A 29 8.24 -3.66 -6.94
CA HIS A 29 9.53 -3.07 -7.25
C HIS A 29 9.42 -1.71 -7.95
N ALA A 30 8.45 -1.56 -8.87
CA ALA A 30 8.21 -0.29 -9.55
C ALA A 30 7.80 0.83 -8.59
N ILE A 31 7.04 0.50 -7.54
CA ILE A 31 6.59 1.45 -6.51
C ILE A 31 7.77 1.86 -5.62
N ILE A 32 8.59 0.89 -5.20
CA ILE A 32 9.80 1.15 -4.39
C ILE A 32 10.78 2.03 -5.18
N GLU A 33 11.02 1.73 -6.45
CA GLU A 33 11.90 2.52 -7.31
C GLU A 33 11.36 3.94 -7.54
N ARG A 34 10.05 4.10 -7.70
CA ARG A 34 9.42 5.43 -7.78
C ARG A 34 9.61 6.21 -6.48
N ALA A 35 9.39 5.58 -5.32
CA ALA A 35 9.57 6.21 -4.02
C ALA A 35 11.02 6.66 -3.78
N LYS A 36 12.00 5.83 -4.14
CA LYS A 36 13.43 6.23 -4.11
C LYS A 36 13.71 7.42 -5.01
N LYS A 37 13.17 7.45 -6.23
CA LYS A 37 13.34 8.58 -7.16
C LYS A 37 12.73 9.88 -6.63
N GLU A 38 11.66 9.80 -5.84
CA GLU A 38 11.01 10.96 -5.22
C GLU A 38 11.61 11.33 -3.85
N ASN A 39 12.62 10.61 -3.37
CA ASN A 39 13.13 10.74 -2.00
C ASN A 39 12.05 10.53 -0.93
N SER A 40 11.01 9.75 -1.24
CA SER A 40 9.97 9.36 -0.31
C SER A 40 10.48 8.28 0.65
N LYS A 41 9.92 8.20 1.86
CA LYS A 41 10.37 7.27 2.90
C LYS A 41 9.96 5.84 2.53
N THR A 42 10.90 4.91 2.50
CA THR A 42 10.62 3.49 2.22
C THR A 42 10.73 2.60 3.46
N ASP A 43 11.39 3.07 4.51
CA ASP A 43 11.74 2.27 5.69
C ASP A 43 10.72 2.47 6.83
N LEU A 44 9.43 2.48 6.50
CA LEU A 44 8.38 2.53 7.52
C LEU A 44 8.17 1.13 8.09
N ALA A 45 8.05 1.05 9.41
CA ALA A 45 7.75 -0.21 10.07
C ALA A 45 6.33 -0.67 9.70
N VAL A 46 6.24 -1.84 9.07
CA VAL A 46 4.98 -2.50 8.73
C VAL A 46 4.78 -3.65 9.72
N SER A 47 3.66 -3.64 10.44
CA SER A 47 3.17 -4.77 11.22
C SER A 47 2.03 -5.47 10.49
N ASP A 48 1.72 -6.69 10.92
CA ASP A 48 0.57 -7.46 10.42
C ASP A 48 0.55 -7.57 8.88
N PHE A 49 1.74 -7.66 8.28
CA PHE A 49 1.87 -7.84 6.84
C PHE A 49 1.26 -9.17 6.43
N GLU A 50 0.31 -9.12 5.51
CA GLU A 50 -0.33 -10.31 4.95
C GLU A 50 -0.32 -10.24 3.43
N ASN A 51 0.06 -11.37 2.81
CA ASN A 51 -0.04 -11.56 1.38
C ASN A 51 -1.27 -12.42 1.08
N VAL A 52 -2.32 -11.79 0.59
CA VAL A 52 -3.56 -12.45 0.18
C VAL A 52 -3.38 -12.94 -1.25
N ALA A 53 -3.01 -14.21 -1.39
CA ALA A 53 -2.66 -14.83 -2.66
C ALA A 53 -3.72 -14.57 -3.75
N GLY A 54 -3.28 -14.02 -4.88
CA GLY A 54 -4.16 -13.67 -6.02
C GLY A 54 -5.05 -12.44 -5.80
N GLN A 55 -4.98 -11.79 -4.64
CA GLN A 55 -5.79 -10.61 -4.32
C GLN A 55 -4.94 -9.38 -4.04
N GLY A 56 -3.85 -9.51 -3.29
CA GLY A 56 -2.93 -8.40 -3.01
C GLY A 56 -2.22 -8.53 -1.66
N ILE A 57 -1.82 -7.41 -1.09
CA ILE A 57 -1.11 -7.33 0.19
C ILE A 57 -1.79 -6.33 1.12
N THR A 58 -1.73 -6.61 2.42
CA THR A 58 -2.22 -5.73 3.48
C THR A 58 -1.14 -5.58 4.55
N GLY A 59 -1.26 -4.53 5.33
CA GLY A 59 -0.39 -4.31 6.48
C GLY A 59 -0.70 -3.01 7.19
N ASN A 60 -0.13 -2.89 8.37
CA ASN A 60 -0.36 -1.77 9.27
C ASN A 60 0.94 -0.98 9.43
N ILE A 61 0.87 0.32 9.20
CA ILE A 61 1.92 1.29 9.55
C ILE A 61 1.34 2.13 10.69
N PRO A 62 2.12 2.62 11.66
CA PRO A 62 1.59 3.45 12.74
C PRO A 62 0.66 4.56 12.23
N GLY A 63 -0.62 4.50 12.64
CA GLY A 63 -1.68 5.43 12.22
C GLY A 63 -2.37 5.11 10.89
N HIS A 64 -1.98 4.05 10.17
CA HIS A 64 -2.46 3.72 8.83
C HIS A 64 -2.62 2.20 8.62
N SER A 65 -3.86 1.74 8.42
CA SER A 65 -4.12 0.42 7.84
C SER A 65 -4.14 0.52 6.32
N ILE A 66 -3.31 -0.26 5.64
CA ILE A 66 -3.08 -0.13 4.20
C ILE A 66 -3.38 -1.47 3.54
N ALA A 67 -4.10 -1.39 2.42
CA ALA A 67 -4.31 -2.50 1.52
C ALA A 67 -3.99 -2.09 0.08
N LEU A 68 -3.29 -2.97 -0.62
CA LEU A 68 -2.92 -2.85 -2.03
C LEU A 68 -3.29 -4.15 -2.73
N GLY A 69 -4.32 -4.11 -3.55
CA GLY A 69 -4.80 -5.30 -4.23
C GLY A 69 -5.97 -5.02 -5.15
N ASN A 70 -6.57 -6.10 -5.65
CA ASN A 70 -7.73 -6.08 -6.52
C ASN A 70 -9.03 -5.81 -5.73
N GLN A 71 -10.14 -5.80 -6.45
CA GLN A 71 -11.46 -5.56 -5.88
C GLN A 71 -11.84 -6.61 -4.82
N LEU A 72 -11.48 -7.88 -5.01
CA LEU A 72 -11.78 -8.96 -4.04
C LEU A 72 -11.14 -8.69 -2.68
N LEU A 73 -9.86 -8.25 -2.67
CA LEU A 73 -9.19 -7.88 -1.41
C LEU A 73 -9.96 -6.78 -0.70
N MET A 74 -10.41 -5.80 -1.46
CA MET A 74 -10.97 -4.56 -0.95
C MET A 74 -12.41 -4.76 -0.45
N GLU A 75 -13.17 -5.63 -1.11
CA GLU A 75 -14.44 -6.16 -0.61
C GLU A 75 -14.24 -6.95 0.69
N SER A 76 -13.21 -7.80 0.75
CA SER A 76 -12.90 -8.61 1.94
C SER A 76 -12.59 -7.78 3.20
N ILE A 77 -12.00 -6.60 3.04
CA ILE A 77 -11.69 -5.67 4.14
C ILE A 77 -12.75 -4.59 4.35
N GLY A 78 -13.91 -4.71 3.67
CA GLY A 78 -15.04 -3.80 3.83
C GLY A 78 -14.85 -2.40 3.24
N ILE A 79 -13.88 -2.21 2.34
CA ILE A 79 -13.65 -0.93 1.66
C ILE A 79 -14.59 -0.84 0.44
N GLN A 80 -15.60 0.02 0.52
CA GLN A 80 -16.50 0.33 -0.62
C GLN A 80 -15.79 1.25 -1.62
N PHE A 81 -15.64 0.80 -2.87
CA PHE A 81 -15.16 1.66 -3.95
C PHE A 81 -16.28 2.57 -4.44
N LEU A 82 -16.01 3.87 -4.51
CA LEU A 82 -16.79 4.78 -5.34
C LEU A 82 -16.13 4.81 -6.72
N MET A 83 -16.71 4.13 -7.71
CA MET A 83 -16.37 4.34 -9.11
C MET A 83 -17.01 5.65 -9.58
N ILE A 84 -16.19 6.62 -9.98
CA ILE A 84 -16.60 7.82 -10.72
C ILE A 84 -16.28 7.67 -12.21
#